data_AF-A0A0G1WER3-F1
#
_entry.id   AF-A0A0G1WER3-F1
#
_cell.length_a   1.000
_cell.length_b   1.000
_cell.length_c   1.000
_cell.angle_alpha   90.00
_cell.angle_beta   90.00
_cell.angle_gamma   90.00
#
_symmetry.space_group_name_H-M   'P 1'
#
loop_
_entity.id
_entity.type
_entity.pdbx_description
1 polymer ?
#
loop_
_entity_poly.entity_id
_entity_poly.type
_entity_poly.pdbx_seq_one_letter_code
_entity_poly.pdbx_strand_id
1 'polypeptide(L)'
;MKKVATVLLAFSFIVAPVSVFAAAPTGGTGGGTMSGGSANVDEKIHNPINTDTFSAFVGQLISTIITVLFPFLVLAFIYVGFLFVQAQGNTTKLEEARSALTWTVVGAFIMMAAWGFSKVLEATVRGFE
;
A
#
# COMPACT_ATOMS: atom_id res chain seq x y z
N MET A 1 -25.84 14.15 -10.55
CA MET A 1 -24.92 14.12 -11.71
C MET A 1 -23.66 14.96 -11.51
N LYS A 2 -23.75 16.21 -11.04
CA LYS A 2 -22.60 17.11 -10.84
C LYS A 2 -21.52 16.57 -9.88
N LYS A 3 -21.91 15.96 -8.76
CA LYS A 3 -20.97 15.43 -7.74
C LYS A 3 -20.22 14.17 -8.18
N VAL A 4 -20.83 13.34 -9.04
CA VAL A 4 -20.23 12.09 -9.53
C VAL A 4 -19.12 12.38 -10.54
N ALA A 5 -19.31 13.40 -11.39
CA ALA A 5 -18.28 13.87 -12.32
C ALA A 5 -17.06 14.48 -11.60
N THR A 6 -17.28 15.23 -10.51
CA THR A 6 -16.18 15.75 -9.67
C THR A 6 -15.40 14.64 -8.97
N VAL A 7 -16.08 13.58 -8.52
CA VAL A 7 -15.41 12.42 -7.89
C VAL A 7 -14.60 11.61 -8.90
N LEU A 8 -15.10 11.41 -10.13
CA LEU A 8 -14.35 10.73 -11.20
C LEU A 8 -13.15 11.55 -11.69
N LEU A 9 -13.26 12.88 -11.74
CA LEU A 9 -12.15 13.77 -12.11
C LEU A 9 -11.09 13.84 -10.99
N ALA A 10 -11.50 13.82 -9.72
CA ALA A 10 -10.58 13.72 -8.59
C ALA A 10 -9.87 12.37 -8.52
N PHE A 11 -10.54 11.27 -8.91
CA PHE A 11 -9.94 9.93 -8.97
C PHE A 11 -8.89 9.81 -10.09
N SER A 12 -9.07 10.52 -11.20
CA SER A 12 -8.08 10.59 -12.29
C SER A 12 -6.81 11.37 -11.90
N PHE A 13 -6.94 12.40 -11.06
CA PHE A 13 -5.81 13.23 -10.62
C PHE A 13 -4.88 12.55 -9.59
N ILE A 14 -5.36 11.50 -8.90
CA ILE A 14 -4.56 10.72 -7.94
C ILE A 14 -3.74 9.62 -8.65
N VAL A 15 -4.14 9.19 -9.85
CA VAL A 15 -3.44 8.15 -10.63
C VAL A 15 -2.35 8.73 -11.56
N ALA A 16 -2.47 9.99 -11.97
CA ALA A 16 -1.52 10.64 -12.89
C ALA A 16 -0.08 10.87 -12.37
N PRO A 17 0.21 11.13 -11.07
CA PRO A 17 1.59 11.39 -10.66
C PRO A 17 2.44 10.11 -10.55
N VAL A 18 1.83 8.91 -10.59
CA VAL A 18 2.58 7.64 -10.48
C VAL A 18 3.30 7.28 -11.78
N SER A 19 2.93 7.88 -12.92
CA SER A 19 3.55 7.62 -14.23
C SER A 19 4.45 8.75 -14.76
N VAL A 20 4.66 9.84 -14.00
CA VAL A 20 5.47 10.99 -14.44
C VAL A 20 6.89 11.04 -13.83
N PHE A 21 7.21 10.24 -12.81
CA PHE A 21 8.60 10.03 -12.37
C PHE A 21 9.27 8.88 -13.16
N ALA A 22 9.35 9.05 -14.48
CA ALA A 22 10.20 8.25 -15.36
C ALA A 22 10.81 9.15 -16.45
N ALA A 23 11.47 10.23 -16.02
CA ALA A 23 12.42 10.96 -16.83
C ALA A 23 13.76 10.95 -16.08
N ALA A 24 14.65 10.03 -16.47
CA ALA A 24 16.05 10.12 -16.10
C ALA A 24 16.62 11.43 -16.69
N PRO A 25 17.44 12.20 -15.96
CA PRO A 25 18.14 13.32 -16.56
C PRO A 25 19.22 12.77 -17.50
N THR A 26 18.99 12.91 -18.80
CA THR A 26 20.05 12.86 -19.81
C THR A 26 20.86 14.15 -19.75
N GLY A 27 22.15 14.04 -19.44
CA GLY A 27 23.15 15.06 -19.74
C GLY A 27 24.26 15.18 -18.70
N GLY A 28 25.44 14.60 -18.98
CA GLY A 28 26.65 14.84 -18.18
C GLY A 28 27.81 13.89 -18.46
N THR A 29 28.55 14.18 -19.54
CA THR A 29 29.81 13.58 -19.99
C THR A 29 30.92 13.57 -18.94
N GLY A 30 31.68 12.47 -18.82
CA GLY A 30 32.95 12.40 -18.08
C GLY A 30 33.52 10.98 -18.05
N GLY A 31 34.64 10.74 -18.74
CA GLY A 31 35.14 9.41 -19.10
C GLY A 31 35.91 8.61 -18.04
N GLY A 32 36.22 7.36 -18.39
CA GLY A 32 37.13 6.49 -17.65
C GLY A 32 37.00 5.00 -17.96
N THR A 33 37.65 4.57 -19.06
CA THR A 33 38.31 3.27 -19.30
C THR A 33 37.61 1.93 -18.99
N MET A 34 37.56 1.11 -20.05
CA MET A 34 37.27 -0.32 -20.06
C MET A 34 38.29 -1.13 -19.21
N SER A 35 37.81 -2.08 -18.41
CA SER A 35 38.60 -3.24 -17.98
C SER A 35 37.67 -4.42 -17.75
N GLY A 36 37.96 -5.51 -18.46
CA GLY A 36 37.10 -6.67 -18.63
C GLY A 36 36.90 -7.51 -17.37
N GLY A 37 35.74 -8.15 -17.30
CA GLY A 37 35.41 -9.13 -16.27
C GLY A 37 34.08 -9.80 -16.57
N SER A 38 34.14 -10.90 -17.32
CA SER A 38 33.16 -11.99 -17.40
C SER A 38 31.68 -11.60 -17.43
N ALA A 39 31.12 -11.52 -18.64
CA ALA A 39 29.69 -11.61 -18.88
C ALA A 39 29.19 -13.02 -18.51
N ASN A 40 28.98 -13.28 -17.22
CA ASN A 40 27.87 -14.12 -16.81
C ASN A 40 26.66 -13.20 -16.73
N VAL A 41 26.12 -12.88 -17.91
CA VAL A 41 24.73 -12.48 -18.00
C VAL A 41 23.94 -13.76 -17.77
N ASP A 42 23.89 -14.15 -16.50
CA ASP A 42 22.82 -14.96 -15.94
C ASP A 42 21.57 -14.07 -16.07
N GLU A 43 21.10 -13.93 -17.31
CA GLU A 43 19.77 -13.41 -17.66
C GLU A 43 18.75 -14.46 -17.19
N LYS A 44 18.81 -14.81 -15.89
CA LYS A 44 17.63 -15.19 -15.16
C LYS A 44 16.69 -14.03 -15.35
N ILE A 45 15.63 -14.26 -16.13
CA ILE A 45 14.38 -13.53 -16.00
C ILE A 45 14.15 -13.41 -14.49
N HIS A 46 14.46 -12.25 -13.90
CA HIS A 46 14.17 -11.98 -12.51
C HIS A 46 12.67 -11.91 -12.48
N ASN A 47 12.04 -13.02 -12.07
CA ASN A 47 10.61 -13.11 -11.93
C ASN A 47 10.19 -11.96 -10.99
N PRO A 48 9.51 -10.91 -11.48
CA PRO A 48 9.05 -9.80 -10.65
C PRO A 48 7.96 -10.26 -9.67
N ILE A 49 7.54 -11.54 -9.79
CA ILE A 49 6.63 -12.28 -8.94
C ILE A 49 7.37 -13.46 -8.28
N ASN A 50 8.58 -13.28 -7.72
CA ASN A 50 9.48 -14.28 -7.09
C ASN A 50 8.77 -15.43 -6.32
N THR A 51 8.16 -16.39 -7.03
CA THR A 51 7.28 -17.38 -6.42
C THR A 51 7.19 -18.63 -7.32
N ASP A 52 7.83 -19.71 -6.87
CA ASP A 52 7.64 -21.05 -7.43
C ASP A 52 6.49 -21.82 -6.70
N THR A 53 5.83 -21.18 -5.73
CA THR A 53 4.75 -21.77 -4.89
C THR A 53 3.64 -20.78 -4.50
N PHE A 54 2.41 -21.27 -4.36
CA PHE A 54 1.19 -20.50 -3.99
C PHE A 54 1.36 -19.67 -2.70
N SER A 55 2.13 -20.15 -1.73
CA SER A 55 2.38 -19.46 -0.46
C SER A 55 3.15 -18.16 -0.64
N ALA A 56 4.17 -18.15 -1.50
CA ALA A 56 4.98 -16.96 -1.76
C ALA A 56 4.18 -15.88 -2.53
N PHE A 57 3.26 -16.29 -3.41
CA PHE A 57 2.34 -15.39 -4.10
C PHE A 57 1.40 -14.67 -3.13
N VAL A 58 0.82 -15.41 -2.19
CA VAL A 58 -0.06 -14.85 -1.15
C VAL A 58 0.72 -13.86 -0.25
N GLY A 59 1.95 -14.21 0.15
CA GLY A 59 2.81 -13.32 0.94
C GLY A 59 3.14 -11.99 0.24
N GLN A 60 3.52 -12.05 -1.04
CA GLN A 60 3.85 -10.87 -1.83
C GLN A 60 2.61 -9.97 -2.06
N LEU A 61 1.45 -10.58 -2.32
CA LEU A 61 0.19 -9.85 -2.49
C LEU A 61 -0.21 -9.11 -1.22
N ILE A 62 -0.14 -9.77 -0.07
CA ILE A 62 -0.45 -9.17 1.24
C ILE A 62 0.51 -8.02 1.55
N SER A 63 1.81 -8.20 1.34
CA SER A 63 2.80 -7.14 1.57
C SER A 63 2.55 -5.92 0.68
N THR A 64 2.18 -6.14 -0.58
CA THR A 64 1.85 -5.06 -1.53
C THR A 64 0.62 -4.28 -1.08
N ILE A 65 -0.44 -4.98 -0.68
CA ILE A 65 -1.68 -4.36 -0.18
C ILE A 65 -1.41 -3.56 1.10
N ILE A 66 -0.70 -4.12 2.08
CA ILE A 66 -0.41 -3.44 3.35
C ILE A 66 0.40 -2.16 3.12
N THR A 67 1.38 -2.19 2.22
CA THR A 67 2.20 -1.02 1.89
C THR A 67 1.37 0.16 1.37
N VAL A 68 0.33 -0.11 0.56
CA VAL A 68 -0.57 0.92 0.03
C VAL A 68 -1.63 1.35 1.07
N LEU A 69 -2.12 0.41 1.88
CA LEU A 69 -3.17 0.68 2.86
C LEU A 69 -2.67 1.41 4.11
N PHE A 70 -1.41 1.24 4.50
CA PHE A 70 -0.84 1.88 5.68
C PHE A 70 -0.96 3.42 5.68
N PRO A 71 -0.53 4.14 4.62
CA PRO A 71 -0.72 5.59 4.57
C PRO A 71 -2.20 5.98 4.57
N PHE A 72 -3.07 5.21 3.91
CA PHE A 72 -4.51 5.47 3.91
C PHE A 72 -5.11 5.36 5.32
N LEU A 73 -4.67 4.36 6.10
CA LEU A 73 -5.12 4.17 7.48
C LEU A 73 -4.74 5.38 8.36
N VAL A 74 -3.51 5.88 8.22
CA VAL A 74 -3.05 7.08 8.96
C VAL A 74 -3.91 8.29 8.61
N LEU A 75 -4.23 8.50 7.33
CA LEU A 75 -5.11 9.58 6.89
C LEU A 75 -6.51 9.47 7.51
N ALA A 76 -7.07 8.25 7.58
CA ALA A 76 -8.37 8.01 8.20
C ALA A 76 -8.35 8.36 9.70
N PHE A 77 -7.29 7.98 10.43
CA PHE A 77 -7.14 8.35 11.84
C PHE A 77 -7.07 9.86 12.06
N ILE A 78 -6.32 10.58 11.22
CA ILE A 78 -6.24 12.05 11.30
C ILE A 78 -7.61 12.69 11.05
N TYR A 79 -8.35 12.21 10.04
CA TYR A 79 -9.69 12.71 9.74
C TYR A 79 -10.67 12.54 10.90
N VAL A 80 -10.70 11.35 11.50
CA VAL A 80 -11.54 11.07 12.67
C VAL A 80 -11.14 11.92 13.87
N GLY A 81 -9.83 12.07 14.11
CA GLY A 81 -9.32 12.93 15.18
C GLY A 81 -9.78 14.37 15.02
N PHE A 82 -9.74 14.90 13.80
CA PHE A 82 -10.23 16.24 13.50
C PHE A 82 -11.75 16.36 13.71
N LEU A 83 -12.53 15.35 13.33
CA LEU A 83 -13.98 15.33 13.53
C LEU A 83 -14.35 15.38 15.02
N PHE A 84 -13.59 14.67 15.88
CA PHE A 84 -13.74 14.72 17.33
C PHE A 84 -13.44 16.11 17.90
N VAL A 85 -12.38 16.77 17.40
CA VAL A 85 -12.02 18.12 17.83
C VAL A 85 -13.05 19.14 17.37
N GLN A 86 -13.62 19.00 16.17
CA GLN A 86 -14.63 19.92 15.64
C GLN A 86 -15.99 19.78 16.35
N ALA A 87 -16.30 18.62 16.95
CA ALA A 87 -17.61 18.36 17.52
C ALA A 87 -17.95 19.24 18.75
N GLN A 88 -16.94 19.75 19.50
CA GLN A 88 -16.99 20.72 20.63
C GLN A 88 -18.31 20.92 21.42
N GLY A 89 -19.11 19.87 21.63
CA GLY A 89 -20.36 19.94 22.41
C GLY A 89 -21.67 19.79 21.61
N ASN A 90 -21.62 19.61 20.28
CA ASN A 90 -22.78 19.19 19.50
C ASN A 90 -22.90 17.66 19.52
N THR A 91 -23.97 17.15 20.15
CA THR A 91 -24.24 15.71 20.32
C THR A 91 -24.28 14.95 19.00
N THR A 92 -24.82 15.54 17.94
CA THR A 92 -24.93 14.92 16.61
C THR A 92 -23.56 14.70 15.98
N LYS A 93 -22.67 15.69 16.05
CA LYS A 93 -21.30 15.56 15.49
C LYS A 93 -20.43 14.60 16.29
N LEU A 94 -20.70 14.47 17.58
CA LEU A 94 -20.01 13.55 18.47
C LEU A 94 -20.38 12.09 18.16
N GLU A 95 -21.65 11.84 17.86
CA GLU A 95 -22.13 10.52 17.41
C GLU A 95 -21.52 10.13 16.06
N GLU A 96 -21.46 11.06 15.11
CA GLU A 96 -20.81 10.87 13.82
C GLU A 96 -19.31 10.54 13.98
N ALA A 97 -18.62 11.27 14.87
CA ALA A 97 -17.19 11.05 15.14
C ALA A 97 -16.93 9.68 15.77
N ARG A 98 -17.79 9.23 16.70
CA ARG A 98 -17.72 7.88 17.28
C ARG A 98 -17.95 6.78 16.24
N SER A 99 -18.91 6.99 15.35
CA SER A 99 -19.20 6.05 14.26
C SER A 99 -18.01 5.94 13.30
N ALA A 100 -17.42 7.08 12.92
CA ALA A 100 -16.24 7.12 12.06
C ALA A 100 -15.00 6.50 12.72
N LEU A 101 -14.81 6.71 14.02
CA LEU A 101 -13.75 6.06 14.80
C LEU A 101 -13.92 4.55 14.83
N THR A 102 -15.13 4.07 15.06
CA THR A 102 -15.41 2.62 15.10
C THR A 102 -15.07 1.98 13.75
N TRP A 103 -15.47 2.59 12.65
CA TRP A 103 -15.12 2.14 11.30
C TRP A 103 -13.61 2.14 11.04
N THR A 104 -12.89 3.15 11.53
CA THR A 104 -11.43 3.26 11.38
C THR A 104 -10.70 2.18 12.19
N VAL A 105 -11.17 1.91 13.41
CA VAL A 105 -10.64 0.83 14.27
C VAL A 105 -10.88 -0.54 13.64
N VAL A 106 -12.06 -0.78 13.06
CA VAL A 106 -12.35 -2.02 12.33
C VAL A 106 -11.40 -2.19 11.13
N GLY A 107 -11.14 -1.12 10.37
CA GLY A 107 -10.17 -1.15 9.28
C GLY A 107 -8.75 -1.50 9.74
N ALA A 108 -8.30 -0.90 10.85
CA ALA A 108 -7.02 -1.23 11.47
C ALA A 108 -6.96 -2.69 11.95
N PHE A 109 -8.06 -3.19 12.52
CA PHE A 109 -8.15 -4.56 13.01
C PHE A 109 -8.07 -5.58 11.88
N ILE A 110 -8.72 -5.32 10.74
CA ILE A 110 -8.62 -6.18 9.55
C ILE A 110 -7.18 -6.25 9.05
N MET A 111 -6.46 -5.13 9.05
CA MET A 111 -5.05 -5.08 8.66
C MET A 111 -4.19 -5.98 9.57
N MET A 112 -4.44 -5.92 10.89
CA MET A 112 -3.75 -6.74 11.88
C MET A 112 -4.12 -8.23 11.75
N ALA A 113 -5.40 -8.52 11.48
CA ALA A 113 -5.90 -9.87 11.26
C ALA A 113 -5.29 -10.52 10.01
N ALA A 114 -5.07 -9.77 8.93
CA ALA A 114 -4.45 -10.30 7.71
C ALA A 114 -3.04 -10.86 7.97
N TRP A 115 -2.21 -10.15 8.75
CA TRP A 115 -0.87 -10.61 9.10
C TRP A 115 -0.90 -11.81 10.07
N GLY A 116 -1.73 -11.73 11.12
CA GLY A 116 -1.89 -12.82 12.08
C GLY A 116 -2.42 -14.10 11.45
N PHE A 117 -3.39 -13.99 10.54
CA PHE A 117 -4.00 -15.14 9.88
C PHE A 117 -3.03 -15.85 8.93
N SER A 118 -2.20 -15.11 8.18
CA SER A 118 -1.14 -15.70 7.35
C SER A 118 -0.18 -16.57 8.18
N LYS A 119 0.22 -16.08 9.36
CA LYS A 119 1.12 -16.80 10.26
C LYS A 119 0.51 -18.09 10.81
N VAL A 120 -0.78 -18.10 11.11
CA VAL A 120 -1.49 -19.29 11.56
C VAL A 120 -1.58 -20.35 10.45
N LEU A 121 -1.82 -19.93 9.20
CA LEU A 121 -1.83 -20.84 8.06
C LEU A 121 -0.44 -21.43 7.80
N GLU A 122 0.62 -20.60 7.81
CA GLU A 122 2.01 -21.06 7.68
C GLU A 122 2.38 -22.07 8.79
N ALA A 123 2.01 -21.78 10.04
CA ALA A 123 2.27 -22.66 11.18
C ALA A 123 1.55 -24.01 11.05
N THR A 124 0.33 -24.01 10.51
CA THR A 124 -0.45 -25.22 10.30
C THR A 124 0.16 -26.07 9.19
N VAL A 125 0.55 -25.47 8.06
CA VAL A 125 1.20 -26.19 6.95
C VAL A 125 2.55 -26.78 7.37
N ARG A 126 3.36 -26.01 8.12
CA ARG A 126 4.65 -26.50 8.65
C ARG A 126 4.48 -27.58 9.72
N GLY A 127 3.34 -27.66 10.38
CA GLY A 127 3.04 -28.70 11.38
C GLY A 127 2.65 -30.04 10.78
N PHE A 128 2.44 -30.12 9.46
CA PHE A 128 2.12 -31.35 8.73
C PHE A 128 3.32 -31.98 7.99
N GLU A 129 4.49 -31.33 8.02
CA GLU A 129 5.81 -31.96 7.75
C GLU A 129 6.43 -32.48 9.05
#